data_AF-A0A936F0F8-F1
#
_entry.id   AF-A0A936F0F8-F1
#
_cell.length_a   1.000
_cell.length_b   1.000
_cell.length_c   1.000
_cell.angle_alpha   90.00
_cell.angle_beta   90.00
_cell.angle_gamma   90.00
#
_symmetry.space_group_name_H-M   'P 1'
#
loop_
_entity.id
_entity.type
_entity.pdbx_description
1 polymer ?
#
loop_
_entity_poly.entity_id
_entity_poly.type
_entity_poly.pdbx_seq_one_letter_code
_entity_poly.pdbx_strand_id
1 'polypeptide(L)'
;MNETPEDQPQEGTPESLVAEFQNRRERLDQRLLSLEHLIADLRSELQGDSQASLHRLAEAAQDMANGRVYQKIDIEAKGELGALVSSINQTLLNLQQLDASVKHQSTQVPELAAQLDAITSDTEEATQSVMNRLDTLMAAADDATRAVQACQDGIGRQNQHQAALHGAIAGFLERASAGEDQNALAQEVLEYLFAHQLASPPQEVDLGPAKDLLQKVSDEAFEILNVLQFQDITRQKIEKVVILLKQFQGGLNRLLVIFNIHSAVLGESQGFSERKVATQDHIFETSLEADSRKDSVDDIIAQFKLAGGS
;
A
#
# COMPACT_ATOMS: atom_id res chain seq x y z
N MET A 1 -5.27 103.60 59.12
CA MET A 1 -3.98 104.05 59.69
C MET A 1 -3.68 103.17 60.89
N ASN A 2 -2.40 102.82 61.06
CA ASN A 2 -1.75 101.84 61.96
C ASN A 2 -1.92 100.37 61.50
N GLU A 3 -0.95 99.72 60.85
CA GLU A 3 0.50 99.49 61.13
C GLU A 3 0.78 98.67 62.41
N THR A 4 1.02 97.37 62.19
CA THR A 4 2.03 96.41 62.71
C THR A 4 2.69 96.60 64.09
N PRO A 5 3.10 95.48 64.72
CA PRO A 5 4.50 95.05 64.54
C PRO A 5 4.66 93.58 64.13
N GLU A 6 5.64 93.35 63.26
CA GLU A 6 6.34 92.07 63.07
C GLU A 6 6.95 91.59 64.39
N ASP A 7 6.94 90.28 64.64
CA ASP A 7 7.90 89.67 65.55
C ASP A 7 8.43 88.36 64.94
N GLN A 8 9.75 88.28 64.85
CA GLN A 8 10.52 87.21 64.21
C GLN A 8 10.70 86.04 65.20
N PRO A 9 10.77 84.78 64.72
CA PRO A 9 11.08 83.64 65.59
C PRO A 9 12.57 83.61 65.97
N GLN A 10 12.88 83.65 67.27
CA GLN A 10 14.23 83.50 67.82
C GLN A 10 14.70 82.03 67.73
N GLU A 11 15.84 81.81 67.08
CA GLU A 11 16.59 80.55 67.05
C GLU A 11 17.25 80.22 68.41
N GLY A 12 17.13 78.97 68.86
CA GLY A 12 18.23 78.24 69.48
C GLY A 12 18.43 78.30 71.00
N THR A 13 17.56 77.67 71.79
CA THR A 13 17.94 77.12 73.11
C THR A 13 18.44 75.68 72.95
N PRO A 14 19.45 75.22 73.71
CA PRO A 14 19.98 73.85 73.60
C PRO A 14 18.92 72.77 73.87
N GLU A 15 17.91 73.06 74.70
CA GLU A 15 16.76 72.17 74.93
C GLU A 15 15.84 72.06 73.70
N SER A 16 15.66 73.12 72.91
CA SER A 16 14.84 73.10 71.69
C SER A 16 15.48 72.25 70.59
N LEU A 17 16.81 72.31 70.44
CA LEU A 17 17.54 71.49 69.45
C LEU A 17 17.54 70.01 69.86
N VAL A 18 17.66 69.71 71.16
CA VAL A 18 17.56 68.34 71.66
C VAL A 18 16.16 67.78 71.48
N ALA A 19 15.11 68.57 71.76
CA ALA A 19 13.73 68.16 71.52
C ALA A 19 13.42 67.95 70.02
N GLU A 20 13.93 68.82 69.14
CA GLU A 20 13.76 68.66 67.70
C GLU A 20 14.51 67.42 67.17
N PHE A 21 15.73 67.16 67.68
CA PHE A 21 16.51 65.98 67.31
C PHE A 21 15.87 64.69 67.81
N GLN A 22 15.32 64.68 69.03
CA GLN A 22 14.56 63.55 69.58
C GLN A 22 13.28 63.30 68.77
N ASN A 23 12.54 64.34 68.41
CA ASN A 23 11.32 64.22 67.61
C ASN A 23 11.62 63.77 66.17
N ARG A 24 12.73 64.22 65.57
CA ARG A 24 13.21 63.70 64.28
C ARG A 24 13.62 62.24 64.39
N ARG A 25 14.34 61.85 65.45
CA ARG A 25 14.73 60.45 65.69
C ARG A 25 13.52 59.56 65.85
N GLU A 26 12.53 59.97 66.65
CA GLU A 26 11.30 59.21 66.88
C GLU A 26 10.43 59.09 65.62
N ARG A 27 10.36 60.15 64.80
CA ARG A 27 9.76 60.06 63.46
C ARG A 27 10.52 59.10 62.53
N LEU A 28 11.84 59.06 62.63
CA LEU A 28 12.67 58.15 61.83
C LEU A 28 12.49 56.70 62.29
N ASP A 29 12.42 56.45 63.59
CA ASP A 29 12.13 55.15 64.18
C ASP A 29 10.73 54.66 63.78
N GLN A 30 9.71 55.53 63.83
CA GLN A 30 8.36 55.21 63.34
C GLN A 30 8.34 54.86 61.84
N ARG A 31 9.12 55.58 61.02
CA ARG A 31 9.23 55.26 59.59
C ARG A 31 9.96 53.94 59.35
N LEU A 32 11.01 53.64 60.12
CA LEU A 32 11.72 52.37 60.05
C LEU A 32 10.82 51.20 60.45
N LEU A 33 10.04 51.34 61.53
CA LEU A 33 9.05 50.34 61.94
C LEU A 33 7.96 50.14 60.87
N SER A 34 7.48 51.22 60.25
CA SER A 34 6.51 51.11 59.15
C SER A 34 7.09 50.41 57.92
N LEU A 35 8.37 50.66 57.63
CA LEU A 35 9.07 50.04 56.50
C LEU A 35 9.33 48.55 56.78
N GLU A 36 9.66 48.20 58.03
CA GLU A 36 9.81 46.82 58.47
C GLU A 36 8.49 46.04 58.31
N HIS A 37 7.35 46.65 58.68
CA HIS A 37 6.03 46.05 58.48
C HIS A 37 5.72 45.86 56.99
N LEU A 38 5.92 46.89 56.16
CA LEU A 38 5.71 46.81 54.71
C LEU A 38 6.57 45.71 54.06
N ILE A 39 7.83 45.57 54.50
CA ILE A 39 8.72 44.51 54.00
C ILE A 39 8.24 43.13 54.46
N ALA A 40 7.75 42.99 55.70
CA ALA A 40 7.20 41.74 56.20
C ALA A 40 5.93 41.33 55.45
N ASP A 41 5.02 42.28 55.20
CA ASP A 41 3.78 42.07 54.44
C ASP A 41 4.10 41.68 52.99
N LEU A 42 4.96 42.45 52.31
CA LEU A 42 5.42 42.13 50.96
C LEU A 42 6.06 40.75 50.88
N ARG A 43 6.88 40.37 51.88
CA ARG A 43 7.51 39.05 51.91
C ARG A 43 6.48 37.94 52.08
N SER A 44 5.47 38.14 52.92
CA SER A 44 4.38 37.19 53.12
C SER A 44 3.55 37.02 51.85
N GLU A 45 3.24 38.11 51.17
CA GLU A 45 2.48 38.10 49.91
C GLU A 45 3.27 37.41 48.79
N LEU A 46 4.57 37.72 48.65
CA LEU A 46 5.45 37.08 47.65
C LEU A 46 5.63 35.58 47.92
N GLN A 47 5.77 35.18 49.18
CA GLN A 47 5.89 33.77 49.57
C GLN A 47 4.57 33.01 49.31
N GLY A 48 3.43 33.62 49.63
CA GLY A 48 2.12 33.03 49.37
C GLY A 48 1.84 32.83 47.89
N ASP A 49 2.12 33.85 47.06
CA ASP A 49 1.89 33.80 45.62
C ASP A 49 2.83 32.81 44.91
N SER A 50 4.11 32.75 45.35
CA SER A 50 5.08 31.77 44.86
C SER A 50 4.71 30.33 45.23
N GLN A 51 4.25 30.08 46.46
CA GLN A 51 3.78 28.75 46.88
C GLN A 51 2.54 28.29 46.11
N ALA A 52 1.57 29.19 45.92
CA ALA A 52 0.38 28.89 45.12
C ALA A 52 0.74 28.57 43.66
N SER A 53 1.67 29.33 43.09
CA SER A 53 2.16 29.11 41.72
C SER A 53 2.91 27.79 41.56
N LEU A 54 3.79 27.45 42.51
CA LEU A 54 4.49 26.16 42.54
C LEU A 54 3.53 24.98 42.70
N HIS A 55 2.48 25.15 43.50
CA HIS A 55 1.48 24.09 43.69
C HIS A 55 0.69 23.82 42.41
N ARG A 56 0.23 24.88 41.70
CA ARG A 56 -0.43 24.74 40.39
C ARG A 56 0.49 24.12 39.34
N LEU A 57 1.78 24.44 39.38
CA LEU A 57 2.77 23.87 38.49
C LEU A 57 3.00 22.37 38.75
N ALA A 58 3.06 21.98 40.03
CA ALA A 58 3.14 20.58 40.44
C ALA A 58 1.87 19.80 40.06
N GLU A 59 0.70 20.40 40.24
CA GLU A 59 -0.59 19.82 39.82
C GLU A 59 -0.61 19.60 38.30
N ALA A 60 -0.19 20.57 37.51
CA ALA A 60 -0.13 20.43 36.06
C ALA A 60 0.91 19.40 35.60
N ALA A 61 2.06 19.30 36.26
CA ALA A 61 3.05 18.26 35.99
C ALA A 61 2.50 16.85 36.34
N GLN A 62 1.74 16.75 37.44
CA GLN A 62 1.05 15.52 37.83
C GLN A 62 -0.05 15.16 36.81
N ASP A 63 -0.81 16.13 36.34
CA ASP A 63 -1.81 15.95 35.29
C ASP A 63 -1.17 15.50 33.97
N MET A 64 -0.04 16.10 33.58
CA MET A 64 0.76 15.64 32.43
C MET A 64 1.21 14.19 32.59
N ALA A 65 1.74 13.81 33.75
CA ALA A 65 2.16 12.44 34.04
C ALA A 65 0.99 11.45 33.99
N ASN A 66 -0.22 11.91 34.33
CA ASN A 66 -1.46 11.15 34.26
C ASN A 66 -2.15 11.21 32.88
N GLY A 67 -1.54 11.85 31.87
CA GLY A 67 -2.07 11.94 30.50
C GLY A 67 -3.14 13.03 30.28
N ARG A 68 -3.34 13.93 31.25
CA ARG A 68 -4.28 15.06 31.15
C ARG A 68 -3.54 16.31 30.66
N VAL A 69 -3.45 16.46 29.35
CA VAL A 69 -2.59 17.49 28.73
C VAL A 69 -3.36 18.71 28.19
N TYR A 70 -4.67 18.82 28.40
CA TYR A 70 -5.51 19.88 27.78
C TYR A 70 -5.66 21.18 28.61
N GLN A 71 -5.04 21.28 29.78
CA GLN A 71 -5.12 22.47 30.62
C GLN A 71 -3.88 23.36 30.41
N LYS A 72 -4.10 24.66 30.15
CA LYS A 72 -3.01 25.65 30.09
C LYS A 72 -2.77 26.21 31.48
N ILE A 73 -1.49 26.29 31.88
CA ILE A 73 -1.09 26.90 33.14
C ILE A 73 -0.99 28.41 32.92
N ASP A 74 -1.96 29.16 33.43
CA ASP A 74 -1.93 30.62 33.42
C ASP A 74 -1.43 31.13 34.78
N ILE A 75 -0.12 31.40 34.84
CA ILE A 75 0.57 31.92 36.02
C ILE A 75 1.40 33.12 35.57
N GLU A 76 1.09 34.31 36.12
CA GLU A 76 1.85 35.54 35.90
C GLU A 76 3.14 35.56 36.73
N ALA A 77 4.06 34.62 36.48
CA ALA A 77 5.35 34.55 37.15
C ALA A 77 6.44 35.26 36.35
N LYS A 78 7.30 36.03 37.04
CA LYS A 78 8.50 36.66 36.46
C LYS A 78 9.76 35.88 36.86
N GLY A 79 10.82 35.96 36.04
CA GLY A 79 12.09 35.28 36.30
C GLY A 79 12.03 33.78 36.01
N GLU A 80 12.73 32.97 36.80
CA GLU A 80 12.91 31.52 36.57
C GLU A 80 11.60 30.73 36.62
N LEU A 81 10.67 31.13 37.49
CA LEU A 81 9.35 30.51 37.58
C LEU A 81 8.53 30.74 36.30
N GLY A 82 8.61 31.94 35.72
CA GLY A 82 7.98 32.24 34.43
C GLY A 82 8.59 31.44 33.28
N ALA A 83 9.91 31.26 33.28
CA ALA A 83 10.60 30.40 32.31
C ALA A 83 10.15 28.93 32.43
N LEU A 84 9.99 28.43 33.66
CA LEU A 84 9.50 27.08 33.92
C LEU A 84 8.04 26.88 33.47
N VAL A 85 7.16 27.83 33.79
CA VAL A 85 5.76 27.84 33.32
C VAL A 85 5.70 27.83 31.79
N SER A 86 6.52 28.64 31.12
CA SER A 86 6.60 28.66 29.66
C SER A 86 7.08 27.32 29.10
N SER A 87 8.09 26.71 29.74
CA SER A 87 8.62 25.40 29.31
C SER A 87 7.59 24.30 29.46
N ILE A 88 6.87 24.24 30.58
CA ILE A 88 5.82 23.25 30.82
C ILE A 88 4.64 23.44 29.87
N ASN A 89 4.20 24.69 29.64
CA ASN A 89 3.16 24.97 28.65
C ASN A 89 3.60 24.56 27.23
N GLN A 90 4.87 24.72 26.87
CA GLN A 90 5.38 24.22 25.60
C GLN A 90 5.37 22.68 25.54
N THR A 91 5.75 22.00 26.62
CA THR A 91 5.67 20.53 26.69
C THR A 91 4.23 20.03 26.60
N LEU A 92 3.27 20.70 27.25
CA LEU A 92 1.84 20.42 27.15
C LEU A 92 1.36 20.50 25.69
N LEU A 93 1.71 21.59 24.99
CA LEU A 93 1.37 21.75 23.57
C LEU A 93 1.99 20.64 22.70
N ASN A 94 3.25 20.29 22.94
CA ASN A 94 3.91 19.20 22.23
C ASN A 94 3.19 17.85 22.48
N LEU A 95 2.79 17.56 23.72
CA LEU A 95 2.05 16.34 24.07
C LEU A 95 0.63 16.31 23.49
N GLN A 96 -0.06 17.45 23.37
CA GLN A 96 -1.35 17.53 22.69
C GLN A 96 -1.23 17.23 21.19
N GLN A 97 -0.21 17.79 20.54
CA GLN A 97 0.07 17.51 19.12
C GLN A 97 0.46 16.05 18.88
N LEU A 98 1.17 15.45 19.85
CA LEU A 98 1.49 14.03 19.87
C LEU A 98 0.23 13.17 19.95
N ASP A 99 -0.64 13.40 20.92
CA ASP A 99 -1.86 12.62 21.12
C ASP A 99 -2.71 12.58 19.84
N ALA A 100 -2.88 13.75 19.20
CA ALA A 100 -3.55 13.84 17.91
C ALA A 100 -2.86 13.02 16.80
N SER A 101 -1.53 13.09 16.72
CA SER A 101 -0.74 12.37 15.71
C SER A 101 -0.75 10.86 15.93
N VAL A 102 -0.53 10.41 17.18
CA VAL A 102 -0.55 8.99 17.57
C VAL A 102 -1.93 8.39 17.35
N LYS A 103 -3.00 9.10 17.72
CA LYS A 103 -4.38 8.64 17.49
C LYS A 103 -4.67 8.45 16.00
N HIS A 104 -4.26 9.41 15.17
CA HIS A 104 -4.42 9.33 13.72
C HIS A 104 -3.62 8.17 13.11
N GLN A 105 -2.38 7.98 13.55
CA GLN A 105 -1.53 6.89 13.08
C GLN A 105 -1.99 5.51 13.55
N SER A 106 -2.46 5.41 14.80
CA SER A 106 -2.99 4.17 15.37
C SER A 106 -4.23 3.68 14.62
N THR A 107 -4.98 4.57 13.96
CA THR A 107 -6.10 4.17 13.10
C THR A 107 -5.66 3.67 11.72
N GLN A 108 -4.50 4.09 11.22
CA GLN A 108 -4.00 3.71 9.89
C GLN A 108 -3.28 2.36 9.87
N VAL A 109 -2.66 1.94 10.97
CA VAL A 109 -1.93 0.65 11.03
C VAL A 109 -2.85 -0.56 10.81
N PRO A 110 -4.02 -0.69 11.46
CA PRO A 110 -4.95 -1.78 11.18
C PRO A 110 -5.49 -1.75 9.75
N GLU A 111 -5.72 -0.55 9.20
CA GLU A 111 -6.18 -0.38 7.82
C GLU A 111 -5.14 -0.86 6.81
N LEU A 112 -3.86 -0.50 7.01
CA LEU A 112 -2.73 -0.98 6.22
C LEU A 112 -2.62 -2.51 6.25
N ALA A 113 -2.73 -3.11 7.45
CA ALA A 113 -2.70 -4.56 7.61
C ALA A 113 -3.86 -5.22 6.86
N ALA A 114 -5.09 -4.72 7.03
CA ALA A 114 -6.26 -5.25 6.34
C ALA A 114 -6.15 -5.13 4.80
N GLN A 115 -5.57 -4.04 4.29
CA GLN A 115 -5.33 -3.87 2.86
C GLN A 115 -4.29 -4.89 2.33
N LEU A 116 -3.21 -5.14 3.07
CA LEU A 116 -2.22 -6.15 2.72
C LEU A 116 -2.81 -7.57 2.74
N ASP A 117 -3.58 -7.91 3.78
CA ASP A 117 -4.25 -9.21 3.87
C ASP A 117 -5.23 -9.42 2.71
N ALA A 118 -6.00 -8.39 2.32
CA ALA A 118 -6.89 -8.45 1.17
C ALA A 118 -6.12 -8.66 -0.15
N ILE A 119 -4.97 -7.99 -0.33
CA ILE A 119 -4.10 -8.20 -1.50
C ILE A 119 -3.61 -9.65 -1.54
N THR A 120 -3.15 -10.18 -0.41
CA THR A 120 -2.69 -11.57 -0.31
C THR A 120 -3.80 -12.55 -0.64
N SER A 121 -5.00 -12.36 -0.09
CA SER A 121 -6.17 -13.19 -0.36
C SER A 121 -6.55 -13.19 -1.84
N ASP A 122 -6.67 -12.00 -2.46
CA ASP A 122 -7.02 -11.89 -3.88
C ASP A 122 -5.94 -12.54 -4.78
N THR A 123 -4.68 -12.42 -4.38
CA THR A 123 -3.55 -13.04 -5.09
C THR A 123 -3.61 -14.56 -5.01
N GLU A 124 -3.93 -15.11 -3.83
CA GLU A 124 -4.09 -16.55 -3.63
C GLU A 124 -5.27 -17.09 -4.45
N GLU A 125 -6.41 -16.40 -4.44
CA GLU A 125 -7.58 -16.79 -5.23
C GLU A 125 -7.29 -16.78 -6.74
N ALA A 126 -6.66 -15.73 -7.24
CA ALA A 126 -6.32 -15.62 -8.65
C ALA A 126 -5.28 -16.67 -9.07
N THR A 127 -4.27 -16.94 -8.25
CA THR A 127 -3.26 -17.97 -8.54
C THR A 127 -3.86 -19.38 -8.51
N GLN A 128 -4.77 -19.67 -7.58
CA GLN A 128 -5.50 -20.94 -7.56
C GLN A 128 -6.40 -21.09 -8.80
N SER A 129 -7.06 -20.02 -9.22
CA SER A 129 -7.85 -19.99 -10.46
C SER A 129 -6.96 -20.31 -11.67
N VAL A 130 -5.81 -19.65 -11.81
CA VAL A 130 -4.84 -19.94 -12.88
C VAL A 130 -4.39 -21.41 -12.84
N MET A 131 -4.08 -21.96 -11.67
CA MET A 131 -3.66 -23.38 -11.56
C MET A 131 -4.76 -24.35 -12.00
N ASN A 132 -5.99 -24.19 -11.52
CA ASN A 132 -7.12 -25.06 -11.89
C ASN A 132 -7.40 -25.02 -13.40
N ARG A 133 -7.25 -23.84 -14.00
CA ARG A 133 -7.43 -23.62 -15.44
C ARG A 133 -6.29 -24.24 -16.25
N LEU A 134 -5.04 -24.09 -15.81
CA LEU A 134 -3.90 -24.77 -16.42
C LEU A 134 -4.05 -26.29 -16.41
N ASP A 135 -4.55 -26.87 -15.31
CA ASP A 135 -4.83 -28.30 -15.24
C ASP A 135 -5.88 -28.73 -16.28
N THR A 136 -6.94 -27.94 -16.43
CA THR A 136 -8.00 -28.18 -17.42
C THR A 136 -7.48 -28.05 -18.85
N LEU A 137 -6.65 -27.04 -19.11
CA LEU A 137 -5.99 -26.82 -20.39
C LEU A 137 -5.09 -28.00 -20.74
N MET A 138 -4.26 -28.45 -19.80
CA MET A 138 -3.31 -29.54 -20.01
C MET A 138 -4.04 -30.85 -20.33
N ALA A 139 -5.10 -31.17 -19.58
CA ALA A 139 -5.93 -32.34 -19.86
C ALA A 139 -6.59 -32.27 -21.25
N ALA A 140 -7.14 -31.11 -21.63
CA ALA A 140 -7.75 -30.91 -22.94
C ALA A 140 -6.71 -31.00 -24.08
N ALA A 141 -5.48 -30.51 -23.87
CA ALA A 141 -4.40 -30.60 -24.84
C ALA A 141 -3.91 -32.04 -25.05
N ASP A 142 -3.81 -32.84 -23.98
CA ASP A 142 -3.48 -34.26 -24.06
C ASP A 142 -4.56 -35.07 -24.77
N ASP A 143 -5.84 -34.77 -24.50
CA ASP A 143 -6.97 -35.37 -25.21
C ASP A 143 -6.97 -34.98 -26.70
N ALA A 144 -6.72 -33.70 -27.01
CA ALA A 144 -6.63 -33.22 -28.39
C ALA A 144 -5.51 -33.93 -29.15
N THR A 145 -4.34 -34.09 -28.53
CA THR A 145 -3.19 -34.78 -29.10
C THR A 145 -3.53 -36.24 -29.41
N ARG A 146 -4.21 -36.93 -28.50
CA ARG A 146 -4.67 -38.31 -28.73
C ARG A 146 -5.69 -38.39 -29.86
N ALA A 147 -6.63 -37.46 -29.95
CA ALA A 147 -7.62 -37.41 -31.02
C ALA A 147 -6.98 -37.18 -32.40
N VAL A 148 -6.01 -36.26 -32.49
CA VAL A 148 -5.25 -35.99 -33.71
C VAL A 148 -4.42 -37.22 -34.12
N GLN A 149 -3.76 -37.88 -33.17
CA GLN A 149 -2.99 -39.09 -33.45
C GLN A 149 -3.89 -40.22 -34.00
N ALA A 150 -5.07 -40.41 -33.41
CA ALA A 150 -6.04 -41.39 -33.90
C ALA A 150 -6.50 -41.09 -35.34
N CYS A 151 -6.73 -39.81 -35.67
CA CYS A 151 -7.04 -39.37 -37.02
C CYS A 151 -5.87 -39.64 -37.99
N GLN A 152 -4.65 -39.33 -37.58
CA GLN A 152 -3.45 -39.56 -38.38
C GLN A 152 -3.23 -41.05 -38.67
N ASP A 153 -3.42 -41.91 -37.68
CA ASP A 153 -3.34 -43.36 -37.85
C ASP A 153 -4.45 -43.88 -38.78
N GLY A 154 -5.66 -43.34 -38.66
CA GLY A 154 -6.79 -43.66 -39.54
C GLY A 154 -6.50 -43.30 -41.01
N ILE A 155 -6.05 -42.07 -41.26
CA ILE A 155 -5.63 -41.60 -42.59
C ILE A 155 -4.46 -42.44 -43.12
N GLY A 156 -3.48 -42.75 -42.26
CA GLY A 156 -2.33 -43.58 -42.61
C GLY A 156 -2.74 -44.98 -43.09
N ARG A 157 -3.66 -45.64 -42.37
CA ARG A 157 -4.24 -46.92 -42.81
C ARG A 157 -4.99 -46.74 -44.12
N GLN A 158 -5.85 -45.73 -44.26
CA GLN A 158 -6.62 -45.51 -45.49
C GLN A 158 -5.71 -45.32 -46.71
N ASN A 159 -4.65 -44.52 -46.57
CA ASN A 159 -3.65 -44.33 -47.63
C ASN A 159 -2.92 -45.62 -47.99
N GLN A 160 -2.56 -46.46 -47.01
CA GLN A 160 -1.93 -47.76 -47.28
C GLN A 160 -2.86 -48.71 -48.04
N HIS A 161 -4.14 -48.79 -47.65
CA HIS A 161 -5.12 -49.61 -48.36
C HIS A 161 -5.33 -49.11 -49.80
N GLN A 162 -5.41 -47.78 -49.98
CA GLN A 162 -5.55 -47.17 -51.30
C GLN A 162 -4.31 -47.43 -52.18
N ALA A 163 -3.10 -47.33 -51.62
CA ALA A 163 -1.86 -47.63 -52.33
C ALA A 163 -1.77 -49.11 -52.74
N ALA A 164 -2.17 -50.04 -51.85
CA ALA A 164 -2.21 -51.46 -52.15
C ALA A 164 -3.19 -51.79 -53.28
N LEU A 165 -4.39 -51.18 -53.26
CA LEU A 165 -5.39 -51.31 -54.32
C LEU A 165 -4.86 -50.78 -55.67
N HIS A 166 -4.26 -49.58 -55.68
CA HIS A 166 -3.67 -49.03 -56.90
C HIS A 166 -2.54 -49.92 -57.44
N GLY A 167 -1.69 -50.46 -56.57
CA GLY A 167 -0.63 -51.39 -56.96
C GLY A 167 -1.18 -52.69 -57.56
N ALA A 168 -2.21 -53.27 -56.94
CA ALA A 168 -2.88 -54.46 -57.46
C ALA A 168 -3.50 -54.21 -58.84
N ILE A 169 -4.23 -53.10 -59.00
CA ILE A 169 -4.82 -52.70 -60.30
C ILE A 169 -3.74 -52.54 -61.36
N ALA A 170 -2.63 -51.86 -61.05
CA ALA A 170 -1.52 -51.70 -61.98
C ALA A 170 -0.95 -53.05 -62.42
N GLY A 171 -0.76 -53.99 -61.48
CA GLY A 171 -0.31 -55.35 -61.78
C GLY A 171 -1.29 -56.13 -62.65
N PHE A 172 -2.60 -56.03 -62.40
CA PHE A 172 -3.62 -56.64 -63.26
C PHE A 172 -3.61 -56.05 -64.68
N LEU A 173 -3.48 -54.73 -64.81
CA LEU A 173 -3.41 -54.05 -66.11
C LEU A 173 -2.16 -54.46 -66.91
N GLU A 174 -1.02 -54.60 -66.24
CA GLU A 174 0.23 -55.07 -66.87
C GLU A 174 0.06 -56.51 -67.40
N ARG A 175 -0.48 -57.42 -66.60
CA ARG A 175 -0.77 -58.81 -67.00
C ARG A 175 -1.77 -58.88 -68.16
N ALA A 176 -2.82 -58.06 -68.14
CA ALA A 176 -3.76 -57.94 -69.25
C ALA A 176 -3.07 -57.50 -70.55
N SER A 177 -2.14 -56.53 -70.46
CA SER A 177 -1.39 -56.03 -71.61
C SER A 177 -0.39 -57.05 -72.18
N ALA A 178 0.09 -57.98 -71.35
CA ALA A 178 0.97 -59.08 -71.75
C ALA A 178 0.23 -60.23 -72.47
N GLY A 179 -1.11 -60.17 -72.57
CA GLY A 179 -1.92 -61.13 -73.30
C GLY A 179 -2.37 -62.36 -72.51
N GLU A 180 -2.43 -62.27 -71.17
CA GLU A 180 -3.06 -63.31 -70.34
C GLU A 180 -4.56 -63.49 -70.65
N ASP A 181 -5.12 -64.64 -70.26
CA ASP A 181 -6.55 -64.94 -70.43
C ASP A 181 -7.42 -63.96 -69.64
N GLN A 182 -8.24 -63.20 -70.37
CA GLN A 182 -9.09 -62.13 -69.83
C GLN A 182 -10.14 -62.67 -68.86
N ASN A 183 -10.66 -63.88 -69.06
CA ASN A 183 -11.68 -64.43 -68.17
C ASN A 183 -11.10 -64.83 -66.82
N ALA A 184 -9.93 -65.48 -66.82
CA ALA A 184 -9.23 -65.85 -65.60
C ALA A 184 -8.81 -64.60 -64.80
N LEU A 185 -8.28 -63.59 -65.50
CA LEU A 185 -7.87 -62.32 -64.89
C LEU A 185 -9.07 -61.55 -64.31
N ALA A 186 -10.20 -61.51 -65.01
CA ALA A 186 -11.41 -60.85 -64.52
C ALA A 186 -11.95 -61.50 -63.24
N GLN A 187 -11.84 -62.83 -63.13
CA GLN A 187 -12.24 -63.56 -61.94
C GLN A 187 -11.30 -63.27 -60.76
N GLU A 188 -9.97 -63.21 -60.97
CA GLU A 188 -9.01 -62.79 -59.94
C GLU A 188 -9.24 -61.35 -59.47
N VAL A 189 -9.53 -60.42 -60.39
CA VAL A 189 -9.82 -59.02 -60.04
C VAL A 189 -11.08 -58.94 -59.17
N LEU A 190 -12.14 -59.65 -59.54
CA LEU A 190 -13.38 -59.71 -58.75
C LEU A 190 -13.13 -60.28 -57.35
N GLU A 191 -12.36 -61.36 -57.25
CA GLU A 191 -12.02 -61.98 -55.97
C GLU A 191 -11.18 -61.03 -55.09
N TYR A 192 -10.20 -60.33 -55.68
CA TYR A 192 -9.40 -59.34 -54.97
C TYR A 192 -10.24 -58.15 -54.50
N LEU A 193 -11.10 -57.59 -55.37
CA LEU A 193 -11.97 -56.46 -55.00
C LEU A 193 -12.94 -56.84 -53.89
N PHE A 194 -13.51 -58.04 -53.95
CA PHE A 194 -14.42 -58.53 -52.91
C PHE A 194 -13.69 -58.71 -51.57
N ALA A 195 -12.49 -59.31 -51.59
CA ALA A 195 -11.67 -59.47 -50.40
C ALA A 195 -11.21 -58.12 -49.82
N HIS A 196 -10.82 -57.18 -50.67
CA HIS A 196 -10.38 -55.84 -50.28
C HIS A 196 -11.53 -55.04 -49.64
N GLN A 197 -12.73 -55.10 -50.23
CA GLN A 197 -13.92 -54.43 -49.70
C GLN A 197 -14.36 -55.00 -48.35
N LEU A 198 -14.19 -56.31 -48.14
CA LEU A 198 -14.51 -56.96 -46.86
C LEU A 198 -13.49 -56.62 -45.76
N ALA A 199 -12.21 -56.45 -46.13
CA ALA A 199 -11.12 -56.15 -45.21
C ALA A 199 -11.00 -54.66 -44.85
N SER A 200 -11.51 -53.76 -45.71
CA SER A 200 -11.35 -52.30 -45.57
C SER A 200 -12.69 -51.57 -45.62
N PRO A 201 -13.51 -51.64 -44.56
CA PRO A 201 -14.71 -50.81 -44.49
C PRO A 201 -14.30 -49.32 -44.51
N PRO A 202 -15.08 -48.45 -45.17
CA PRO A 202 -14.82 -47.01 -45.14
C PRO A 202 -14.96 -46.51 -43.71
N GLN A 203 -13.85 -46.17 -43.07
CA GLN A 203 -13.82 -45.49 -41.79
C GLN A 203 -13.74 -44.00 -42.07
N GLU A 204 -14.82 -43.26 -41.80
CA GLU A 204 -14.79 -41.79 -41.87
C GLU A 204 -13.88 -41.27 -40.76
N VAL A 205 -12.90 -40.45 -41.15
CA VAL A 205 -12.04 -39.74 -40.20
C VAL A 205 -12.80 -38.52 -39.70
N ASP A 206 -13.30 -38.58 -38.47
CA ASP A 206 -14.00 -37.46 -37.84
C ASP A 206 -13.02 -36.55 -37.10
N LEU A 207 -12.88 -35.32 -37.61
CA LEU A 207 -12.05 -34.26 -37.03
C LEU A 207 -12.80 -33.42 -35.98
N GLY A 208 -14.12 -33.59 -35.84
CA GLY A 208 -14.96 -32.84 -34.91
C GLY A 208 -14.44 -32.86 -33.47
N PRO A 209 -14.20 -34.03 -32.86
CA PRO A 209 -13.72 -34.13 -31.48
C PRO A 209 -12.37 -33.43 -31.24
N ALA A 210 -11.45 -33.55 -32.19
CA ALA A 210 -10.15 -32.90 -32.10
C ALA A 210 -10.28 -31.37 -32.16
N LYS A 211 -11.17 -30.87 -33.04
CA LYS A 211 -11.45 -29.44 -33.16
C LYS A 211 -12.07 -28.87 -31.89
N ASP A 212 -13.03 -29.58 -31.29
CA ASP A 212 -13.70 -29.15 -30.06
C ASP A 212 -12.72 -29.08 -28.88
N LEU A 213 -11.82 -30.05 -28.77
CA LEU A 213 -10.78 -30.06 -27.74
C LEU A 213 -9.76 -28.93 -27.93
N LEU A 214 -9.35 -28.65 -29.17
CA LEU A 214 -8.46 -27.53 -29.49
C LEU A 214 -9.14 -26.18 -29.18
N GLN A 215 -10.43 -26.05 -29.48
CA GLN A 215 -11.21 -24.85 -29.11
C GLN A 215 -11.20 -24.68 -27.58
N LYS A 216 -11.46 -25.75 -26.83
CA LYS A 216 -11.42 -25.72 -25.37
C LYS A 216 -10.04 -25.31 -24.82
N VAL A 217 -8.95 -25.80 -25.41
CA VAL A 217 -7.59 -25.37 -25.05
C VAL A 217 -7.40 -23.86 -25.27
N SER A 218 -7.86 -23.35 -26.41
CA SER A 218 -7.81 -21.92 -26.71
C SER A 218 -8.63 -21.10 -25.72
N ASP A 219 -9.85 -21.52 -25.44
CA ASP A 219 -10.76 -20.83 -24.52
C ASP A 219 -10.15 -20.76 -23.11
N GLU A 220 -9.58 -21.86 -22.62
CA GLU A 220 -8.93 -21.90 -21.31
C GLU A 220 -7.67 -21.01 -21.25
N ALA A 221 -6.91 -20.94 -22.34
CA ALA A 221 -5.77 -20.02 -22.44
C ALA A 221 -6.19 -18.55 -22.37
N PHE A 222 -7.28 -18.18 -23.05
CA PHE A 222 -7.86 -16.83 -22.98
C PHE A 222 -8.33 -16.50 -21.57
N GLU A 223 -8.97 -17.46 -20.90
CA GLU A 223 -9.44 -17.25 -19.54
C GLU A 223 -8.29 -17.11 -18.54
N ILE A 224 -7.20 -17.87 -18.69
CA ILE A 224 -5.98 -17.68 -17.89
C ILE A 224 -5.43 -16.26 -18.08
N LEU A 225 -5.39 -15.78 -19.34
CA LEU A 225 -4.95 -14.42 -19.64
C LEU A 225 -5.84 -13.37 -18.97
N ASN A 226 -7.16 -13.59 -18.96
CA ASN A 226 -8.11 -12.72 -18.28
C ASN A 226 -7.87 -12.70 -16.77
N VAL A 227 -7.65 -13.87 -16.15
CA VAL A 227 -7.36 -13.95 -14.71
C VAL A 227 -6.07 -13.21 -14.38
N LEU A 228 -5.00 -13.37 -15.18
CA LEU A 228 -3.70 -12.71 -14.98
C LEU A 228 -3.77 -11.18 -14.90
N GLN A 229 -4.86 -10.55 -15.33
CA GLN A 229 -5.11 -9.11 -15.12
C GLN A 229 -5.15 -8.71 -13.64
N PHE A 230 -5.31 -9.67 -12.71
CA PHE A 230 -5.19 -9.42 -11.27
C PHE A 230 -3.84 -8.78 -10.89
N GLN A 231 -2.79 -8.99 -11.70
CA GLN A 231 -1.47 -8.39 -11.47
C GLN A 231 -1.52 -6.86 -11.53
N ASP A 232 -2.30 -6.27 -12.45
CA ASP A 232 -2.45 -4.81 -12.52
C ASP A 232 -3.24 -4.28 -11.33
N ILE A 233 -4.31 -4.98 -10.93
CA ILE A 233 -5.09 -4.64 -9.73
C ILE A 233 -4.20 -4.71 -8.48
N THR A 234 -3.39 -5.76 -8.37
CA THR A 234 -2.44 -5.97 -7.27
C THR A 234 -1.43 -4.84 -7.21
N ARG A 235 -0.86 -4.44 -8.36
CA ARG A 235 0.04 -3.28 -8.46
C ARG A 235 -0.61 -2.01 -7.93
N GLN A 236 -1.81 -1.68 -8.41
CA GLN A 236 -2.54 -0.47 -7.97
C GLN A 236 -2.84 -0.49 -6.46
N LYS A 237 -3.20 -1.65 -5.91
CA LYS A 237 -3.44 -1.80 -4.46
C LYS A 237 -2.15 -1.63 -3.66
N ILE A 238 -1.03 -2.22 -4.10
CA ILE A 238 0.29 -2.06 -3.47
C ILE A 238 0.74 -0.59 -3.51
N GLU A 239 0.56 0.11 -4.64
CA GLU A 239 0.89 1.54 -4.73
C GLU A 239 0.13 2.38 -3.70
N LYS A 240 -1.16 2.10 -3.49
CA LYS A 240 -1.95 2.75 -2.44
C LYS A 240 -1.40 2.45 -1.05
N VAL A 241 -1.09 1.19 -0.74
CA VAL A 241 -0.48 0.80 0.54
C VAL A 241 0.85 1.53 0.76
N VAL A 242 1.69 1.65 -0.27
CA VAL A 242 2.96 2.39 -0.21
C VAL A 242 2.73 3.88 0.09
N ILE A 243 1.71 4.50 -0.51
CA ILE A 243 1.33 5.88 -0.20
C ILE A 243 0.91 6.03 1.27
N LEU A 244 0.08 5.12 1.78
CA LEU A 244 -0.32 5.11 3.19
C LEU A 244 0.88 4.93 4.12
N LEU A 245 1.82 4.03 3.79
CA LEU A 245 3.05 3.86 4.57
C LEU A 245 3.92 5.12 4.59
N LYS A 246 4.02 5.85 3.48
CA LYS A 246 4.74 7.14 3.43
C LYS A 246 4.07 8.19 4.31
N GLN A 247 2.74 8.24 4.33
CA GLN A 247 1.99 9.15 5.22
C GLN A 247 2.23 8.80 6.69
N PHE A 248 2.19 7.51 7.03
CA PHE A 248 2.47 7.01 8.37
C PHE A 248 3.90 7.38 8.82
N GLN A 249 4.90 7.14 7.96
CA GLN A 249 6.30 7.52 8.20
C GLN A 249 6.44 9.03 8.41
N GLY A 250 5.78 9.85 7.59
CA GLY A 250 5.77 11.31 7.74
C GLY A 250 5.22 11.75 9.09
N GLY A 251 4.15 11.12 9.56
CA GLY A 251 3.61 11.35 10.90
C GLY A 251 4.60 10.97 12.02
N LEU A 252 5.33 9.86 11.88
CA LEU A 252 6.28 9.41 12.90
C LEU A 252 7.49 10.34 12.96
N ASN A 253 7.93 10.83 11.80
CA ASN A 253 8.97 11.84 11.74
C ASN A 253 8.53 13.15 12.40
N ARG A 254 7.28 13.57 12.19
CA ARG A 254 6.70 14.74 12.88
C ARG A 254 6.69 14.54 14.40
N LEU A 255 6.38 13.34 14.88
CA LEU A 255 6.49 12.96 16.29
C LEU A 255 7.92 13.14 16.83
N LEU A 256 8.92 12.64 16.11
CA LEU A 256 10.33 12.75 16.52
C LEU A 256 10.78 14.21 16.63
N VAL A 257 10.36 15.05 15.68
CA VAL A 257 10.62 16.49 15.70
C VAL A 257 9.95 17.17 16.90
N ILE A 258 8.69 16.83 17.22
CA ILE A 258 7.97 17.39 18.38
C ILE A 258 8.70 17.11 19.70
N PHE A 259 9.30 15.93 19.85
CA PHE A 259 10.07 15.59 21.04
C PHE A 259 11.50 16.14 21.04
N ASN A 260 11.92 16.83 19.98
CA ASN A 260 13.31 17.26 19.77
C ASN A 260 14.30 16.12 20.05
N ILE A 261 13.88 14.87 19.78
CA ILE A 261 14.78 13.73 19.76
C ILE A 261 15.57 13.95 18.47
N HIS A 262 16.66 14.72 18.58
CA HIS A 262 17.65 14.76 17.52
C HIS A 262 17.99 13.31 17.22
N SER A 263 17.74 12.92 15.98
CA SER A 263 18.09 11.65 15.38
C SER A 263 19.60 11.49 15.28
N ALA A 264 20.32 11.65 16.40
CA ALA A 264 21.71 11.24 16.54
C ALA A 264 21.84 9.71 16.66
N VAL A 265 20.73 8.99 16.85
CA VAL A 265 20.67 7.52 16.97
C VAL A 265 19.99 6.85 15.77
N LEU A 266 19.40 7.61 14.85
CA LEU A 266 19.13 7.10 13.49
C LEU A 266 20.34 7.45 12.63
N GLY A 267 21.46 6.79 12.93
CA GLY A 267 22.57 6.70 12.00
C GLY A 267 22.01 6.29 10.66
N GLU A 268 22.26 7.12 9.66
CA GLU A 268 22.01 6.82 8.25
C GLU A 268 20.58 6.34 7.96
N SER A 269 19.69 7.29 7.70
CA SER A 269 18.60 7.10 6.74
C SER A 269 19.14 6.84 5.30
N GLN A 270 20.14 5.98 5.15
CA GLN A 270 20.50 5.31 3.89
C GLN A 270 19.64 4.06 3.62
N GLY A 271 18.78 3.65 4.57
CA GLY A 271 18.01 2.40 4.42
C GLY A 271 16.91 2.39 3.34
N PHE A 272 16.35 3.54 2.95
CA PHE A 272 15.24 3.56 1.98
C PHE A 272 15.25 4.71 0.95
N SER A 273 16.14 5.69 1.07
CA SER A 273 16.24 6.76 0.06
C SER A 273 17.11 6.42 -1.14
N GLU A 274 17.88 5.33 -1.10
CA GLU A 274 18.84 4.98 -2.16
C GLU A 274 18.80 3.53 -2.63
N ARG A 275 17.66 2.84 -2.53
CA ARG A 275 17.41 1.80 -3.53
C ARG A 275 16.99 2.51 -4.81
N LYS A 276 17.98 3.07 -5.51
CA LYS A 276 17.85 3.39 -6.93
C LYS A 276 17.17 2.20 -7.57
N VAL A 277 16.01 2.48 -8.13
CA VAL A 277 15.31 1.71 -9.14
C VAL A 277 16.35 1.25 -10.16
N ALA A 278 16.89 0.05 -9.98
CA ALA A 278 17.89 -0.51 -10.89
C ALA A 278 17.64 -1.99 -11.19
N THR A 279 16.60 -2.60 -10.61
CA THR A 279 16.25 -3.99 -10.92
C THR A 279 14.76 -4.30 -10.88
N GLN A 280 13.87 -3.32 -10.65
CA GLN A 280 12.43 -3.59 -10.49
C GLN A 280 11.55 -3.07 -11.63
N ASP A 281 12.05 -2.19 -12.49
CA ASP A 281 11.37 -1.84 -13.75
C ASP A 281 11.40 -3.02 -14.74
N HIS A 282 12.44 -3.86 -14.70
CA HIS A 282 12.59 -4.97 -15.65
C HIS A 282 12.05 -6.33 -15.21
N ILE A 283 11.50 -6.49 -13.99
CA ILE A 283 10.93 -7.79 -13.58
C ILE A 283 9.55 -8.00 -14.20
N PHE A 284 8.87 -6.92 -14.60
CA PHE A 284 7.52 -6.96 -15.18
C PHE A 284 7.45 -6.38 -16.61
N GLU A 285 8.56 -5.87 -17.16
CA GLU A 285 8.70 -5.50 -18.57
C GLU A 285 9.02 -6.70 -19.48
N THR A 286 8.36 -7.82 -19.27
CA THR A 286 8.18 -8.84 -20.34
C THR A 286 6.71 -8.90 -20.79
N SER A 287 5.97 -7.82 -20.55
CA SER A 287 4.77 -7.54 -21.34
C SER A 287 5.21 -7.17 -22.73
N LEU A 288 5.00 -8.11 -23.66
CA LEU A 288 5.04 -7.94 -25.10
C LEU A 288 4.68 -6.50 -25.50
N GLU A 289 5.46 -5.95 -26.43
CA GLU A 289 5.16 -4.69 -27.12
C GLU A 289 3.67 -4.66 -27.46
N ALA A 290 2.94 -3.79 -26.76
CA ALA A 290 1.54 -3.54 -27.02
C ALA A 290 1.42 -2.97 -28.43
N ASP A 291 1.00 -3.81 -29.38
CA ASP A 291 0.44 -3.32 -30.63
C ASP A 291 -0.79 -2.49 -30.24
N SER A 292 -0.67 -1.18 -30.43
CA SER A 292 -1.67 -0.18 -30.09
C SER A 292 -2.83 -0.18 -31.08
N ARG A 293 -3.34 -1.36 -31.44
CA ARG A 293 -4.63 -1.55 -32.09
C ARG A 293 -5.53 -2.30 -31.12
N LYS A 294 -6.29 -1.51 -30.37
CA LYS A 294 -7.50 -1.96 -29.70
C LYS A 294 -8.53 -2.31 -30.79
N ASP A 295 -8.35 -3.44 -31.45
CA ASP A 295 -9.48 -4.09 -32.11
C ASP A 295 -10.29 -4.72 -30.97
N SER A 296 -11.54 -4.29 -30.81
CA SER A 296 -12.42 -4.85 -29.79
C SER A 296 -12.55 -6.36 -30.04
N VAL A 297 -12.72 -7.15 -28.98
CA VAL A 297 -13.09 -8.58 -29.11
C VAL A 297 -14.32 -8.73 -30.02
N ASP A 298 -15.22 -7.74 -30.00
CA ASP A 298 -16.38 -7.66 -30.90
C ASP A 298 -16.00 -7.47 -32.38
N ASP A 299 -14.91 -6.77 -32.69
CA ASP A 299 -14.44 -6.54 -34.06
C ASP A 299 -13.81 -7.81 -34.65
N ILE A 300 -13.08 -8.58 -33.83
CA ILE A 300 -12.50 -9.88 -34.21
C ILE A 300 -13.62 -10.92 -34.43
N ILE A 301 -14.63 -10.95 -33.55
CA ILE A 301 -15.81 -11.83 -33.71
C ILE A 301 -16.62 -11.43 -34.96
N ALA A 302 -16.74 -10.14 -35.27
CA ALA A 302 -17.40 -9.66 -36.48
C ALA A 302 -16.65 -10.06 -37.75
N GLN A 303 -15.32 -9.94 -37.78
CA GLN A 303 -14.50 -10.38 -38.92
C GLN A 303 -14.56 -11.90 -39.14
N PHE A 304 -14.61 -12.69 -38.07
CA PHE A 304 -14.70 -14.15 -38.18
C PHE A 304 -16.07 -14.62 -38.70
N LYS A 305 -17.15 -13.94 -38.31
CA LYS A 305 -18.51 -14.21 -38.84
C LYS A 305 -18.67 -13.81 -40.30
N LEU A 306 -17.94 -12.80 -40.77
CA LEU A 306 -17.88 -12.42 -42.19
C LEU A 306 -17.09 -13.43 -43.03
N ALA A 307 -16.01 -14.01 -42.49
CA ALA A 307 -15.17 -14.98 -43.20
C ALA A 307 -15.76 -16.40 -43.23
N GLY A 308 -16.61 -16.78 -42.28
CA GLY A 308 -17.27 -18.10 -42.21
C GLY A 308 -18.60 -18.21 -43.00
N GLY A 309 -18.96 -17.19 -43.79
CA GLY A 309 -20.22 -17.09 -44.53
C GLY A 309 -20.04 -17.07 -46.05
N SER A 310 -19.16 -17.90 -46.60
CA SER A 310 -19.03 -18.15 -48.05
C SER A 310 -18.79 -19.63 -48.31
#